data_AF-A0A927WWI2-F1
#
_entry.id   AF-A0A927WWI2-F1
#
_cell.length_a   1.000
_cell.length_b   1.000
_cell.length_c   1.000
_cell.angle_alpha   90.00
_cell.angle_beta   90.00
_cell.angle_gamma   90.00
#
_symmetry.space_group_name_H-M   'P 1'
#
loop_
_entity.id
_entity.type
_entity.pdbx_description
1 polymer ?
#
loop_
_entity_poly.entity_id
_entity_poly.type
_entity_poly.pdbx_seq_one_letter_code
_entity_poly.pdbx_strand_id
1 'polypeptide(L)' 'MLCPHCHAENNYDALTCDFCMHELPMTEERKKEIQFKKKIEKQNKFKKSMTKLIGISLGVLAIIAVVVIAWLIRS' A
#
# COMPACT_ATOMS: atom_id res chain seq x y z
N MET A 1 18.63 -11.95 15.52
CA MET A 1 19.98 -11.35 15.35
C MET A 1 20.36 -10.57 16.60
N LEU A 2 21.64 -10.54 16.96
CA LEU A 2 22.12 -9.76 18.10
C LEU A 2 22.46 -8.33 17.67
N CYS A 3 22.01 -7.32 18.42
CA CYS A 3 22.39 -5.94 18.15
C CYS A 3 23.89 -5.72 18.44
N PRO A 4 24.68 -5.12 17.52
CA PRO A 4 26.10 -4.88 17.75
C PRO A 4 26.38 -3.80 18.82
N HIS A 5 25.38 -3.00 19.19
CA HIS A 5 25.54 -1.92 20.16
C HIS A 5 25.17 -2.35 21.58
N CYS A 6 23.98 -2.93 21.77
CA CYS A 6 23.47 -3.31 23.10
C CYS A 6 23.44 -4.83 23.34
N HIS A 7 23.81 -5.64 22.35
CA HIS A 7 23.79 -7.11 22.42
C HIS A 7 22.43 -7.72 22.77
N ALA A 8 21.34 -6.94 22.67
CA ALA A 8 19.99 -7.47 22.81
C ALA A 8 19.61 -8.30 21.58
N GLU A 9 18.78 -9.31 21.80
CA GLU A 9 18.19 -10.11 20.74
C GLU A 9 17.11 -9.30 20.00
N ASN A 10 17.14 -9.35 18.67
CA ASN A 10 16.18 -8.66 17.83
C ASN A 10 15.72 -9.51 16.63
N ASN A 11 14.57 -9.16 16.07
CA ASN A 11 14.03 -9.73 14.84
C ASN A 11 15.01 -9.53 13.67
N TYR A 12 15.21 -10.56 12.85
CA TYR A 12 16.12 -10.51 11.70
C TYR A 12 15.70 -9.51 10.62
N ASP A 13 14.43 -9.12 10.58
CA ASP A 13 13.90 -8.16 9.60
C ASP A 13 13.79 -6.73 10.15
N ALA A 14 14.22 -6.50 11.39
CA ALA A 14 14.16 -5.18 12.01
C ALA A 14 15.26 -4.27 11.44
N LEU A 15 14.87 -3.06 11.03
CA LEU A 15 15.79 -2.05 10.51
C LEU A 15 16.65 -1.43 11.64
N THR A 16 16.08 -1.36 12.83
CA THR A 16 16.64 -0.76 14.04
C THR A 16 16.45 -1.71 15.22
N CYS A 17 17.31 -1.61 16.23
CA CYS A 17 17.15 -2.35 17.48
C CYS A 17 15.95 -1.83 18.26
N ASP A 18 15.06 -2.72 18.71
CA ASP A 18 13.88 -2.34 19.49
C ASP A 18 14.23 -1.80 20.90
N PHE A 19 15.43 -2.11 21.40
CA PHE A 19 15.89 -1.67 22.72
C PHE A 19 16.68 -0.35 22.69
N CYS A 20 17.71 -0.27 21.83
CA CYS A 20 18.60 0.89 21.79
C CYS A 20 18.39 1.79 20.57
N MET A 21 17.45 1.46 19.68
CA MET A 21 17.17 2.15 18.42
C MET A 21 18.35 2.28 17.45
N HIS A 22 19.48 1.62 17.73
CA HIS A 22 20.63 1.60 16.84
C HIS A 22 20.30 0.90 15.52
N GLU A 23 20.77 1.43 14.39
CA GLU A 23 20.58 0.79 13.09
C GLU A 23 21.28 -0.57 13.07
N LEU A 24 20.57 -1.58 12.56
CA LEU A 24 21.09 -2.93 12.51
C LEU A 24 21.83 -3.17 11.19
N PRO A 25 22.93 -3.95 11.23
CA PRO A 25 23.70 -4.27 10.04
C PRO A 25 22.83 -5.13 9.12
N MET A 26 22.32 -4.51 8.06
CA MET A 26 21.54 -5.15 7.02
C MET A 26 22.37 -5.22 5.74
N THR A 27 22.31 -6.35 5.05
CA THR A 27 22.91 -6.46 3.72
C THR A 27 22.18 -5.55 2.73
N GLU A 28 22.93 -4.98 1.78
CA GLU A 28 22.38 -4.07 0.78
C GLU A 28 21.27 -4.73 -0.07
N GLU A 29 21.35 -6.04 -0.27
CA GLU A 29 20.31 -6.83 -0.94
C GLU A 29 18.99 -6.83 -0.15
N ARG A 30 19.05 -7.03 1.16
CA ARG A 30 17.86 -7.03 2.02
C ARG A 30 17.23 -5.64 2.14
N LYS A 31 18.03 -4.58 2.16
CA LYS A 31 17.51 -3.20 2.11
C LYS A 31 16.69 -2.96 0.84
N LYS A 32 17.18 -3.42 -0.32
CA LYS A 32 16.44 -3.32 -1.59
C LYS A 32 15.13 -4.11 -1.57
N GLU A 33 15.14 -5.33 -1.04
CA GLU A 33 13.91 -6.14 -0.90
C GLU A 33 12.85 -5.47 -0.01
N ILE A 34 13.26 -4.92 1.15
CA ILE A 34 12.34 -4.24 2.07
C ILE A 34 11.79 -2.95 1.42
N GLN A 35 12.63 -2.17 0.75
CA GLN A 35 12.18 -0.97 0.04
C GLN A 35 11.23 -1.31 -1.12
N PHE A 36 11.53 -2.37 -1.88
CA PHE A 36 10.66 -2.85 -2.95
C PHE A 36 9.31 -3.32 -2.42
N LYS A 37 9.28 -4.13 -1.36
CA LYS A 37 8.06 -4.55 -0.67
C LYS A 37 7.24 -3.35 -0.18
N LYS A 38 7.87 -2.38 0.49
CA LYS A 38 7.20 -1.13 0.95
C LYS A 38 6.63 -0.33 -0.22
N LYS A 39 7.33 -0.26 -1.35
CA LYS A 39 6.87 0.43 -2.56
C LYS A 39 5.67 -0.27 -3.19
N ILE A 40 5.69 -1.60 -3.27
CA ILE A 40 4.55 -2.41 -3.75
C ILE A 40 3.35 -2.28 -2.80
N GLU A 41 3.56 -2.35 -1.49
CA GLU A 41 2.47 -2.23 -0.52
C GLU A 41 1.80 -0.86 -0.60
N LYS A 42 2.58 0.22 -0.71
CA LYS A 42 2.04 1.56 -0.99
C LYS A 42 1.23 1.56 -2.29
N GLN A 43 1.80 1.06 -3.39
CA GLN A 43 1.11 0.99 -4.69
C GLN A 43 -0.21 0.23 -4.61
N ASN A 44 -0.24 -0.92 -3.93
CA ASN A 44 -1.45 -1.73 -3.75
C ASN A 44 -2.51 -1.01 -2.90
N LYS A 45 -2.09 -0.30 -1.85
CA LYS A 45 -2.98 0.52 -1.03
C LYS A 45 -3.60 1.67 -1.85
N PHE A 46 -2.82 2.34 -2.69
CA PHE A 46 -3.31 3.36 -3.62
C PHE A 46 -4.27 2.79 -4.67
N LYS A 47 -3.94 1.65 -5.29
CA LYS A 47 -4.82 0.99 -6.28
C LYS A 47 -6.16 0.61 -5.66
N LYS A 48 -6.18 0.01 -4.46
CA LYS A 48 -7.42 -0.37 -3.76
C LYS A 48 -8.34 0.84 -3.49
N SER A 49 -7.76 1.99 -3.17
CA SER A 49 -8.53 3.23 -2.96
C SER A 49 -9.13 3.75 -4.26
N MET A 50 -8.36 3.75 -5.36
CA MET A 50 -8.82 4.23 -6.66
C MET A 50 -9.90 3.33 -7.28
N THR A 51 -9.81 2.01 -7.11
CA THR A 51 -10.83 1.07 -7.62
C THR A 51 -12.21 1.34 -7.02
N LYS A 52 -12.29 1.72 -5.74
CA LYS A 52 -13.57 2.07 -5.10
C LYS A 52 -14.20 3.32 -5.71
N LEU A 53 -13.40 4.35 -5.97
CA LEU A 53 -13.87 5.61 -6.58
C LEU A 53 -14.37 5.38 -8.02
N ILE A 54 -13.62 4.60 -8.81
CA ILE A 54 -13.99 4.28 -10.20
C ILE A 54 -15.30 3.47 -10.26
N GLY A 55 -15.49 2.53 -9.32
CA GLY A 55 -16.74 1.76 -9.24
C GLY A 55 -17.96 2.63 -8.96
N ILE A 56 -17.83 3.60 -8.05
CA ILE A 56 -18.92 4.53 -7.73
C ILE A 56 -19.23 5.45 -8.93
N SER A 57 -18.19 6.00 -9.59
CA SER A 57 -18.41 6.91 -10.72
C SER A 57 -19.06 6.21 -11.92
N LEU A 58 -18.68 4.97 -12.24
CA LEU A 58 -19.32 4.16 -13.28
C LEU A 58 -20.79 3.86 -12.96
N GLY A 59 -21.11 3.57 -11.70
CA GLY A 59 -22.48 3.32 -11.27
C GLY A 59 -23.39 4.54 -11.46
N VAL A 60 -22.92 5.73 -11.07
CA VAL A 60 -23.67 6.98 -11.25
C VAL A 60 -23.89 7.29 -12.73
N LEU A 61 -22.87 7.12 -13.57
CA LEU A 61 -22.98 7.35 -15.02
C LEU A 61 -24.00 6.41 -15.68
N ALA A 62 -24.05 5.14 -15.27
CA ALA A 62 -25.02 4.19 -15.78
C ALA A 62 -26.47 4.60 -15.45
N ILE A 63 -26.72 5.09 -14.23
CA ILE A 63 -28.06 5.56 -13.83
C ILE A 63 -28.47 6.78 -14.66
N ILE A 64 -27.57 7.76 -14.83
CA ILE A 64 -27.84 8.95 -15.64
C ILE A 64 -28.18 8.55 -17.08
N ALA A 65 -27.42 7.63 -17.69
CA ALA A 65 -27.67 7.17 -19.04
C ALA A 65 -29.07 6.55 -19.20
N VAL A 66 -29.49 5.71 -18.25
CA VAL A 66 -30.84 5.10 -18.27
C VAL A 66 -31.93 6.16 -18.18
N VAL A 67 -31.77 7.16 -17.31
CA VAL A 67 -32.75 8.25 -17.15
C VAL A 67 -32.87 9.07 -18.44
N VAL A 68 -31.74 9.39 -19.08
CA VAL A 68 -31.73 10.15 -20.34
C VAL A 68 -32.41 9.36 -21.47
N ILE A 69 -32.12 8.06 -21.59
CA ILE A 69 -32.76 7.20 -22.60
C ILE A 69 -34.27 7.11 -22.37
N ALA A 70 -34.71 6.91 -21.12
CA ALA A 70 -36.13 6.86 -20.78
C ALA A 70 -36.85 8.18 -21.09
N TRP A 71 -36.18 9.32 -20.88
CA TRP A 71 -36.72 10.63 -21.21
C TRP A 71 -36.85 10.83 -22.73
N LEU A 72 -35.83 10.44 -23.50
CA LEU A 72 -35.85 10.52 -24.98
C LEU A 72 -36.92 9.64 -25.61
N ILE A 73 -37.19 8.46 -25.06
CA ILE A 73 -38.25 7.56 -25.58
C ILE A 73 -39.65 8.12 -25.27
N ARG A 74 -39.79 8.88 -24.18
CA ARG A 74 -41.09 9.44 -23.76
C ARG A 74 -41.44 10.77 -24.45
N SER A 75 -40.44 11.52 -24.89
CA SER A 75 -40.62 12.80 -25.61
C SER A 75 -40.94 12.60 -27.08
#